data_AF-A0A442M7T7-F1
#
_entry.id   AF-A0A442M7T7-F1
#
_cell.length_a   1.000
_cell.length_b   1.000
_cell.length_c   1.000
_cell.angle_alpha   90.00
_cell.angle_beta   90.00
_cell.angle_gamma   90.00
#
_symmetry.space_group_name_H-M   'P 1'
#
loop_
_entity.id
_entity.type
_entity.pdbx_description
1 polymer ?
#
loop_
_entity_poly.entity_id
_entity_poly.type
_entity_poly.pdbx_seq_one_letter_code
_entity_poly.pdbx_strand_id
1 'polypeptide(L)'
;MRARYRRAGPQVDLHHELESGAIKANERVAEGLYRKATGEGREAVTAAIFWLKTRARCKETSLHEVEGILNTTATFVTTYDDMKLL
;
A
#
# COMPACT_ATOMS: atom_id res chain seq x y z
N MET A 1 -41.79 -1.63 -43.94
CA MET A 1 -41.74 -1.74 -42.46
C MET A 1 -40.33 -2.18 -42.06
N ARG A 2 -39.47 -1.28 -41.54
CA ARG A 2 -38.09 -1.62 -41.12
C ARG A 2 -37.92 -1.34 -39.64
N ALA A 3 -37.58 -2.40 -38.90
CA ALA A 3 -37.28 -2.41 -37.48
C ALA A 3 -36.07 -1.53 -37.14
N ARG A 4 -36.09 -0.89 -35.96
CA ARG A 4 -34.90 -0.31 -35.34
C ARG A 4 -34.63 -1.03 -34.02
N TYR A 5 -33.80 -2.08 -34.09
CA TYR A 5 -33.11 -2.59 -32.91
C TYR A 5 -32.11 -1.53 -32.45
N ARG A 6 -32.36 -0.90 -31.30
CA ARG A 6 -31.37 -0.07 -30.63
C ARG A 6 -30.30 -1.01 -30.10
N ARG A 7 -29.17 -1.10 -30.79
CA ARG A 7 -28.01 -1.88 -30.34
C ARG A 7 -27.53 -1.25 -29.02
N ALA A 8 -27.66 -1.96 -27.91
CA ALA A 8 -27.01 -1.57 -26.67
C ALA A 8 -25.50 -1.49 -26.95
N GLY A 9 -24.89 -0.34 -26.67
CA GLY A 9 -23.45 -0.19 -26.76
C GLY A 9 -22.76 -1.11 -25.74
N PRO A 10 -21.46 -1.41 -25.91
CA PRO A 10 -20.71 -2.17 -24.92
C PRO A 10 -20.84 -1.49 -23.56
N GLN A 11 -21.34 -2.23 -22.57
CA GLN A 11 -21.39 -1.81 -21.18
C GLN A 11 -19.94 -1.81 -20.66
N VAL A 12 -19.29 -0.64 -20.65
CA VAL A 12 -17.99 -0.46 -20.03
C VAL A 12 -18.16 -0.59 -18.51
N ASP A 13 -17.49 -1.58 -17.92
CA ASP A 13 -17.42 -1.76 -16.49
C ASP A 13 -16.45 -0.72 -15.90
N LEU A 14 -17.02 0.44 -15.57
CA LEU A 14 -16.30 1.59 -15.01
C LEU A 14 -15.54 1.24 -13.71
N HIS A 15 -16.02 0.26 -12.93
CA HIS A 15 -15.34 -0.14 -11.70
C HIS A 15 -14.03 -0.84 -12.01
N HIS A 16 -14.06 -1.78 -12.97
CA HIS A 16 -12.88 -2.48 -13.45
C HIS A 16 -11.85 -1.53 -14.08
N GLU A 17 -12.29 -0.55 -14.86
CA GLU A 17 -11.38 0.42 -15.48
C GLU A 17 -10.69 1.32 -14.43
N LEU A 18 -11.41 1.76 -13.39
CA LEU A 18 -10.85 2.55 -12.31
C LEU A 18 -9.85 1.75 -11.46
N GLU A 19 -10.19 0.51 -11.11
CA GLU A 19 -9.28 -0.39 -10.39
C GLU A 19 -8.00 -0.64 -11.19
N SER A 20 -8.13 -0.98 -12.47
CA SER A 20 -6.98 -1.22 -13.34
C SER A 20 -6.13 0.06 -13.55
N GLY A 21 -6.76 1.24 -13.57
CA GLY A 21 -6.09 2.53 -13.64
C GLY A 21 -5.25 2.82 -12.40
N ALA A 22 -5.79 2.57 -11.21
CA ALA A 22 -5.08 2.75 -9.95
C ALA A 22 -3.85 1.82 -9.84
N ILE A 23 -3.98 0.56 -10.26
CA ILE A 23 -2.88 -0.40 -10.27
C ILE A 23 -1.75 0.09 -11.19
N LYS A 24 -2.07 0.49 -12.42
CA LYS A 24 -1.09 1.00 -13.40
C LYS A 24 -0.42 2.29 -12.93
N ALA A 25 -1.15 3.18 -12.28
CA ALA A 25 -0.58 4.39 -11.70
C ALA A 25 0.43 4.05 -10.59
N ASN A 26 0.05 3.15 -9.69
CA ASN A 26 0.90 2.72 -8.58
C ASN A 26 2.18 2.00 -9.07
N GLU A 27 2.08 1.19 -10.12
CA GLU A 27 3.23 0.53 -10.75
C GLU A 27 4.26 1.55 -11.25
N ARG A 28 3.81 2.57 -12.00
CA ARG A 28 4.69 3.62 -12.53
C ARG A 28 5.35 4.44 -11.43
N VAL A 29 4.62 4.73 -10.37
CA VAL A 29 5.16 5.42 -9.18
C VAL A 29 6.22 4.56 -8.52
N ALA A 30 5.98 3.26 -8.35
CA ALA A 30 6.94 2.34 -7.76
C ALA A 30 8.22 2.22 -8.61
N GLU A 31 8.10 2.13 -9.93
CA GLU A 31 9.25 2.11 -10.85
C GLU A 31 10.07 3.40 -10.75
N GLY A 32 9.42 4.56 -10.84
CA GLY A 32 10.09 5.86 -10.76
C GLY A 32 10.79 6.07 -9.41
N LEU A 33 10.14 5.66 -8.32
CA LEU A 33 10.71 5.69 -6.98
C LEU A 33 11.92 4.76 -6.85
N TYR A 34 11.82 3.53 -7.36
CA TYR A 34 12.94 2.58 -7.36
C TYR A 34 14.16 3.17 -8.08
N ARG A 35 13.96 3.71 -9.29
CA ARG A 35 15.04 4.35 -10.06
C ARG A 35 15.67 5.53 -9.33
N LYS A 36 14.88 6.35 -8.62
CA LYS A 36 15.41 7.44 -7.79
C LYS A 36 16.21 6.92 -6.59
N ALA A 37 15.71 5.87 -5.93
CA ALA A 37 16.35 5.26 -4.78
C ALA A 37 17.69 4.60 -5.11
N THR A 38 17.85 4.06 -6.32
CA THR A 38 19.10 3.43 -6.79
C THR A 38 20.01 4.37 -7.58
N GLY A 39 19.57 5.59 -7.85
CA GLY A 39 20.33 6.58 -8.61
C GLY A 39 21.21 7.47 -7.72
N GLU A 40 21.89 8.42 -8.34
CA GLU A 40 22.64 9.47 -7.65
C GLU A 40 21.86 10.78 -7.69
N GLY A 41 21.81 11.50 -6.57
CA GLY A 41 21.14 12.79 -6.48
C GLY A 41 20.69 13.13 -5.07
N ARG A 42 20.32 14.40 -4.86
CA ARG A 42 19.90 14.92 -3.55
C ARG A 42 18.76 14.12 -2.92
N GLU A 43 17.87 13.57 -3.73
CA GLU A 43 16.66 12.86 -3.29
C GLU A 43 16.87 11.34 -3.10
N ALA A 44 18.00 10.79 -3.57
CA ALA A 44 18.21 9.35 -3.65
C ALA A 44 18.15 8.66 -2.27
N VAL A 45 18.81 9.25 -1.27
CA VAL A 45 18.83 8.72 0.11
C VAL A 45 17.42 8.67 0.70
N THR A 46 16.63 9.73 0.53
CA THR A 46 15.25 9.79 1.04
C THR A 46 14.37 8.74 0.36
N ALA A 47 14.48 8.61 -0.97
CA ALA A 47 13.76 7.59 -1.73
C ALA A 47 14.14 6.16 -1.28
N ALA A 48 15.42 5.90 -1.03
CA ALA A 48 15.91 4.62 -0.52
C ALA A 48 15.38 4.30 0.88
N ILE A 49 15.44 5.26 1.81
CA ILE A 49 14.88 5.10 3.17
C ILE A 49 13.38 4.77 3.11
N PHE A 50 12.63 5.53 2.30
CA PHE A 50 11.20 5.30 2.13
C PHE A 50 10.93 3.89 1.56
N TRP A 51 11.67 3.46 0.54
CA TRP A 51 11.54 2.12 -0.03
C TRP A 51 11.80 1.01 0.99
N LEU A 52 12.87 1.14 1.78
CA LEU A 52 13.22 0.16 2.81
C LEU A 52 12.13 0.06 3.89
N LYS A 53 11.57 1.18 4.33
CA LYS A 53 10.50 1.22 5.33
C LYS A 53 9.18 0.67 4.79
N THR A 54 8.79 1.02 3.56
CA THR A 54 7.46 0.69 3.02
C THR A 54 7.38 -0.65 2.29
N ARG A 55 8.48 -1.16 1.72
CA ARG A 55 8.49 -2.41 0.93
C ARG A 55 9.43 -3.47 1.48
N ALA A 56 10.62 -3.10 1.97
CA ALA A 56 11.57 -4.08 2.52
C ALA A 56 11.29 -4.46 3.99
N ARG A 57 10.24 -3.90 4.60
CA ARG A 57 9.85 -4.15 6.00
C ARG A 57 10.96 -3.84 7.00
N CYS A 58 11.87 -2.94 6.64
CA CYS A 58 12.90 -2.47 7.56
C CYS A 58 12.23 -1.56 8.60
N LYS A 59 12.06 -2.09 9.81
CA LYS A 59 11.53 -1.36 10.95
C LYS A 59 12.66 -1.00 11.92
N GLU A 60 12.56 0.19 12.46
CA GLU A 60 13.40 0.60 13.58
C GLU A 60 12.83 -0.06 14.84
N THR A 61 13.62 -0.88 15.52
CA THR A 61 13.22 -1.51 16.78
C THR A 61 13.36 -0.49 17.90
N SER A 62 12.28 0.23 18.19
CA SER A 62 12.22 1.03 19.42
C SER A 62 11.92 0.08 20.58
N LEU A 63 12.94 -0.24 21.37
CA LEU A 63 12.78 -1.00 22.61
C LEU A 63 12.53 0.00 23.72
N HIS A 64 11.33 -0.01 24.30
CA HIS A 64 11.04 0.74 25.51
C HIS A 64 11.28 -0.16 26.70
N GLU A 65 12.30 0.15 27.50
CA GLU A 65 12.55 -0.57 28.75
C GLU A 65 11.41 -0.27 29.73
N VAL A 66 10.74 -1.33 30.18
CA VAL A 66 9.69 -1.24 31.19
C VAL A 66 10.29 -1.64 32.52
N GLU A 67 10.54 -0.67 33.40
CA GLU A 67 10.87 -0.95 34.79
C GLU A 67 9.62 -1.41 35.53
N GLY A 68 9.53 -2.72 35.80
CA GLY A 68 8.39 -3.31 36.50
C GLY A 68 8.47 -3.10 38.01
N ILE A 69 7.57 -2.30 38.58
CA ILE A 69 7.26 -2.42 40.00
C ILE A 69 6.47 -3.74 40.17
N LEU A 70 6.93 -4.62 41.07
CA LEU A 70 6.45 -6.01 41.26
C LEU A 70 4.93 -6.16 41.52
N ASN A 71 4.19 -5.07 41.66
CA ASN A 71 2.75 -5.02 41.93
C ASN A 71 1.91 -4.38 40.81
N THR A 72 2.48 -4.08 39.64
CA THR A 72 1.74 -3.53 38.50
C THR A 72 1.47 -4.60 37.45
N THR A 73 0.20 -4.97 37.28
CA THR A 73 -0.25 -5.89 36.23
C THR A 73 -0.31 -5.16 34.88
N ALA A 74 0.48 -5.60 33.90
CA ALA A 74 0.36 -5.11 32.53
C ALA A 74 -0.70 -5.93 31.77
N THR A 75 -1.81 -5.29 31.40
CA THR A 75 -2.85 -5.91 30.56
C THR A 75 -2.59 -5.56 29.09
N PHE A 76 -2.22 -6.56 28.30
CA PHE A 76 -2.08 -6.41 26.85
C PHE A 76 -3.41 -6.75 26.17
N VAL A 77 -4.03 -5.76 25.53
CA VAL A 77 -5.19 -5.95 24.67
C VAL A 77 -4.69 -6.03 23.23
N THR A 78 -4.74 -7.23 22.65
CA THR A 78 -4.48 -7.40 21.21
C THR A 78 -5.80 -7.27 20.46
N THR A 79 -5.96 -6.21 19.68
CA THR A 79 -7.04 -6.14 18.70
C THR A 79 -6.62 -6.95 17.49
N TYR A 80 -7.19 -8.14 17.31
CA TYR A 80 -7.15 -8.84 16.03
C TYR A 80 -8.03 -8.04 15.07
N ASP A 81 -7.42 -7.13 14.31
CA ASP A 81 -8.10 -6.51 13.18
C ASP A 81 -8.27 -7.59 12.10
N ASP A 82 -9.50 -7.71 11.60
CA ASP A 82 -9.98 -8.79 10.74
C ASP A 82 -9.02 -9.11 9.60
N MET A 83 -8.33 -10.25 9.71
CA MET A 83 -7.91 -11.02 8.53
C MET A 83 -9.17 -11.55 7.86
N LYS A 84 -9.87 -10.68 7.13
CA LYS A 84 -10.83 -11.11 6.12
C LYS A 84 -10.07 -11.84 5.04
N LEU A 85 -9.97 -13.15 5.23
CA LEU A 85 -9.85 -14.12 4.17
C LEU A 85 -11.07 -13.96 3.25
N LEU A 86 -10.82 -13.44 2.04
CA LEU A 86 -11.40 -13.78 0.74
C LEU A 86 -11.18 -12.62 -0.24
#